data_AF-A0A917KJ45-F1
#
_entry.id   AF-A0A917KJ45-F1
#
_cell.length_a   1.000
_cell.length_b   1.000
_cell.length_c   1.000
_cell.angle_alpha   90.00
_cell.angle_beta   90.00
_cell.angle_gamma   90.00
#
_symmetry.space_group_name_H-M   'P 1'
#
loop_
_entity.id
_entity.type
_entity.pdbx_description
1 polymer ?
#
loop_
_entity_poly.entity_id
_entity_poly.type
_entity_poly.pdbx_seq_one_letter_code
_entity_poly.pdbx_strand_id
1 'polypeptide(L)'
;MSGPREVAPRGPDLRAAMDVVTEEYLRFLHDGPDPGTGDDTKAFTAHHAACRAALAHLEHLAKLARSMGEPNSGIEEVTTFLVEARQALSAFEEEDLHGEEEYC
;
A
#
# COMPACT_ATOMS: atom_id res chain seq x y z
N MET A 1 3.75 -46.67 9.18
CA MET A 1 3.79 -45.41 9.94
C MET A 1 3.85 -44.27 8.95
N SER A 2 2.71 -43.67 8.63
CA SER A 2 2.66 -42.50 7.75
C SER A 2 2.87 -41.28 8.63
N GLY A 3 4.01 -40.59 8.44
CA GLY A 3 4.30 -39.34 9.13
C GLY A 3 3.26 -38.26 8.82
N PRO A 4 3.18 -37.21 9.65
CA PRO A 4 2.28 -36.10 9.40
C PRO A 4 2.62 -35.51 8.03
N ARG A 5 1.67 -35.55 7.10
CA ARG A 5 1.76 -34.79 5.85
C ARG A 5 1.72 -33.33 6.27
N GLU A 6 2.89 -32.70 6.29
CA GLU A 6 3.01 -31.26 6.31
C GLU A 6 2.31 -30.74 5.05
N VAL A 7 1.10 -30.22 5.24
CA VAL A 7 0.31 -29.65 4.15
C VAL A 7 0.96 -28.30 3.88
N ALA A 8 1.91 -28.26 2.95
CA ALA A 8 2.44 -27.00 2.43
C ALA A 8 1.24 -26.13 2.00
N PRO A 9 1.13 -24.89 2.49
CA PRO A 9 -0.02 -24.04 2.17
C PRO A 9 -0.04 -23.81 0.66
N ARG A 10 -1.08 -24.33 -0.02
CA ARG A 10 -1.34 -24.07 -1.44
C ARG A 10 -2.01 -22.70 -1.60
N GLY A 11 -1.35 -21.66 -1.14
CA GLY A 11 -1.68 -20.26 -1.40
C GLY A 11 -0.68 -19.64 -2.39
N PRO A 12 -1.02 -18.53 -3.06
CA PRO A 12 -0.01 -17.72 -3.74
C PRO A 12 1.07 -17.33 -2.73
N ASP A 13 2.32 -17.29 -3.17
CA ASP A 13 3.43 -16.80 -2.36
C ASP A 13 3.10 -15.38 -1.89
N LEU A 14 2.76 -15.24 -0.61
CA LEU A 14 2.30 -13.96 -0.05
C LEU A 14 3.41 -12.92 -0.10
N ARG A 15 4.67 -13.34 0.00
CA ARG A 15 5.80 -12.43 -0.15
C ARG A 15 5.84 -11.90 -1.57
N ALA A 16 5.76 -12.77 -2.58
CA ALA A 16 5.71 -12.34 -3.97
C ALA A 16 4.51 -11.42 -4.25
N ALA A 17 3.35 -11.69 -3.64
CA ALA A 17 2.16 -10.82 -3.78
C ALA A 17 2.38 -9.43 -3.16
N MET A 18 3.04 -9.34 -2.00
CA MET A 18 3.41 -8.07 -1.38
C MET A 18 4.40 -7.28 -2.24
N ASP A 19 5.41 -7.96 -2.80
CA ASP A 19 6.43 -7.33 -3.63
C ASP A 19 5.79 -6.71 -4.89
N VAL A 20 4.86 -7.43 -5.54
CA VAL A 20 4.09 -6.92 -6.69
C VAL A 20 3.26 -5.69 -6.33
N VAL A 21 2.53 -5.73 -5.21
CA VAL A 21 1.71 -4.57 -4.78
C VAL A 21 2.58 -3.36 -4.46
N THR A 22 3.77 -3.59 -3.88
CA THR A 22 4.74 -2.53 -3.56
C THR A 22 5.29 -1.90 -4.83
N GLU A 23 5.70 -2.70 -5.81
CA GLU A 23 6.21 -2.22 -7.10
C GLU A 23 5.15 -1.43 -7.87
N GLU A 24 3.92 -1.95 -7.92
CA GLU A 24 2.79 -1.30 -8.58
C GLU A 24 2.43 0.03 -7.90
N TYR A 25 2.47 0.10 -6.56
CA TYR A 25 2.28 1.34 -5.82
C TYR A 25 3.37 2.38 -6.15
N LEU A 26 4.66 1.97 -6.15
CA LEU A 26 5.77 2.88 -6.44
C LEU A 26 5.71 3.40 -7.89
N ARG A 27 5.38 2.52 -8.84
CA ARG A 27 5.17 2.92 -10.24
C ARG A 27 4.02 3.92 -10.35
N PHE A 28 2.88 3.59 -9.75
CA PHE A 28 1.71 4.45 -9.79
C PHE A 28 2.01 5.81 -9.17
N LEU A 29 2.67 5.87 -8.01
CA LEU A 29 3.11 7.11 -7.37
C LEU A 29 4.03 7.95 -8.26
N HIS A 30 4.94 7.32 -9.00
CA HIS A 30 5.86 8.01 -9.90
C HIS A 30 5.17 8.54 -11.17
N ASP A 31 4.23 7.77 -11.74
CA ASP A 31 3.53 8.14 -12.98
C ASP A 31 2.60 9.35 -12.79
N GLY A 32 2.14 9.59 -11.56
CA GLY A 32 1.27 10.72 -11.23
C GLY A 32 -0.16 10.61 -11.79
N PRO A 33 -1.00 11.63 -11.57
CA PRO A 33 -2.37 11.64 -12.12
C PRO A 33 -2.36 11.78 -13.65
N ASP A 34 -3.28 11.08 -14.32
CA ASP A 34 -3.38 11.08 -15.79
C ASP A 34 -3.73 12.49 -16.32
N PRO A 35 -2.83 13.14 -17.09
CA PRO A 35 -3.00 14.51 -17.57
C PRO A 35 -4.10 14.68 -18.63
N GLY A 36 -4.78 13.59 -19.06
CA GLY A 36 -5.75 13.61 -20.16
C GLY A 36 -7.24 13.79 -19.76
N THR A 37 -7.57 13.85 -18.47
CA THR A 37 -8.97 13.72 -18.02
C THR A 37 -9.80 15.01 -18.03
N GLY A 38 -9.18 16.16 -18.32
CA GLY A 38 -9.86 17.46 -18.43
C GLY A 38 -10.30 18.08 -17.09
N ASP A 39 -10.09 17.37 -15.97
CA ASP A 39 -10.33 17.81 -14.61
C ASP A 39 -9.20 17.29 -13.71
N ASP A 40 -8.16 18.12 -13.55
CA ASP A 40 -6.93 17.78 -12.81
C ASP A 40 -7.22 17.44 -11.33
N THR A 41 -8.24 18.07 -10.73
CA THR A 41 -8.65 17.80 -9.34
C THR A 41 -9.25 16.40 -9.20
N LYS A 42 -10.08 15.99 -10.16
CA LYS A 42 -10.66 14.65 -10.17
C LYS A 42 -9.62 13.58 -10.47
N ALA A 43 -8.67 13.87 -11.37
CA ALA A 43 -7.53 12.98 -11.66
C ALA A 43 -6.68 12.75 -10.41
N PHE A 44 -6.34 13.82 -9.70
CA PHE A 44 -5.57 13.77 -8.46
C PHE A 44 -6.30 13.00 -7.35
N THR A 45 -7.60 13.27 -7.16
CA THR A 45 -8.40 12.58 -6.13
C THR A 45 -8.52 11.09 -6.41
N ALA A 46 -8.74 10.71 -7.67
CA ALA A 46 -8.79 9.31 -8.09
C ALA A 46 -7.44 8.61 -7.90
N HIS A 47 -6.34 9.29 -8.25
CA HIS A 47 -4.99 8.81 -8.04
C HIS A 47 -4.71 8.60 -6.54
N HIS A 48 -5.01 9.58 -5.70
CA HIS A 48 -4.85 9.47 -4.25
C HIS A 48 -5.68 8.34 -3.65
N ALA A 49 -6.93 8.17 -4.08
CA ALA A 49 -7.77 7.05 -3.66
C ALA A 49 -7.19 5.68 -4.07
N ALA A 50 -6.61 5.57 -5.26
CA ALA A 50 -5.96 4.34 -5.72
C ALA A 50 -4.70 4.01 -4.89
N CYS A 51 -3.87 5.01 -4.58
CA CYS A 51 -2.72 4.84 -3.67
C CYS A 51 -3.15 4.29 -2.31
N ARG A 52 -4.19 4.86 -1.70
CA ARG A 52 -4.72 4.37 -0.41
C ARG A 52 -5.25 2.94 -0.50
N ALA A 53 -5.93 2.58 -1.59
CA ALA A 53 -6.44 1.23 -1.80
C ALA A 53 -5.32 0.20 -1.94
N ALA A 54 -4.22 0.53 -2.63
CA ALA A 54 -3.05 -0.33 -2.74
C ALA A 54 -2.39 -0.60 -1.37
N LEU A 55 -2.18 0.44 -0.56
CA LEU A 55 -1.64 0.29 0.79
C LEU A 55 -2.55 -0.56 1.69
N ALA A 56 -3.87 -0.38 1.60
CA ALA A 56 -4.83 -1.20 2.34
C ALA A 56 -4.76 -2.69 1.93
N HIS A 57 -4.54 -2.97 0.65
CA HIS A 57 -4.35 -4.33 0.17
C HIS A 57 -3.05 -4.93 0.72
N LEU A 58 -1.94 -4.19 0.67
CA LEU A 58 -0.66 -4.63 1.21
C LEU A 58 -0.74 -4.92 2.73
N GLU A 59 -1.49 -4.11 3.49
CA GLU A 59 -1.76 -4.34 4.90
C GLU A 59 -2.54 -5.66 5.14
N HIS A 60 -3.54 -5.97 4.31
CA HIS A 60 -4.28 -7.22 4.40
C HIS A 60 -3.39 -8.44 4.11
N LEU A 61 -2.50 -8.35 3.11
CA LEU A 61 -1.53 -9.40 2.82
C LEU A 61 -0.58 -9.62 4.01
N ALA A 62 -0.13 -8.54 4.67
CA ALA A 62 0.71 -8.63 5.87
C ALA A 62 0.01 -9.30 7.04
N LYS A 63 -1.26 -8.95 7.27
CA LYS A 63 -2.08 -9.60 8.30
C LYS A 63 -2.29 -11.10 8.00
N LEU A 64 -2.53 -11.43 6.73
CA LEU A 64 -2.70 -12.82 6.30
C LEU A 64 -1.41 -13.63 6.48
N ALA A 65 -0.26 -13.09 6.07
CA ALA A 65 1.06 -13.73 6.23
C ALA A 65 1.37 -14.01 7.71
N ARG A 66 1.08 -13.06 8.62
CA ARG A 66 1.21 -13.26 10.07
C ARG A 66 0.32 -14.40 10.56
N SER A 67 -0.93 -14.47 10.08
CA SER A 67 -1.87 -15.51 10.50
C SER A 67 -1.50 -16.92 10.01
N MET A 68 -0.76 -17.01 8.89
CA MET A 68 -0.26 -18.26 8.33
C MET A 68 1.06 -18.73 8.94
N GLY A 69 1.71 -17.92 9.79
CA GLY A 69 2.99 -18.27 10.41
C GLY A 69 4.19 -18.12 9.48
N GLU A 70 4.09 -17.27 8.45
CA GLU A 70 5.21 -16.94 7.57
C GLU A 70 6.36 -16.26 8.36
N PRO A 71 7.62 -16.35 7.87
CA PRO A 71 8.77 -15.75 8.55
C PRO A 71 8.59 -14.24 8.76
N ASN A 72 8.85 -13.78 9.98
CA ASN A 72 8.56 -12.41 10.38
C ASN A 72 9.40 -11.34 9.65
N SER A 73 10.56 -11.71 9.09
CA SER A 73 11.51 -10.78 8.48
C SER A 73 10.95 -10.03 7.26
N GLY A 74 10.18 -10.70 6.40
CA GLY A 74 9.53 -10.05 5.25
C GLY A 74 8.32 -9.21 5.64
N ILE A 75 7.67 -9.58 6.74
CA ILE A 75 6.47 -8.90 7.23
C ILE A 75 6.85 -7.59 7.92
N GLU A 76 7.94 -7.57 8.69
CA GLU A 76 8.45 -6.37 9.35
C GLU A 76 8.82 -5.28 8.34
N GLU A 77 9.55 -5.65 7.28
CA GLU A 77 9.92 -4.76 6.18
C GLU A 77 8.68 -4.11 5.52
N VAL A 78 7.69 -4.93 5.17
CA VAL A 78 6.43 -4.44 4.58
C VAL A 78 5.66 -3.56 5.55
N THR A 79 5.66 -3.86 6.85
CA THR A 79 4.99 -2.99 7.83
C THR A 79 5.68 -1.65 8.04
N THR A 80 7.01 -1.60 8.00
CA THR A 80 7.76 -0.33 8.04
C THR A 80 7.42 0.51 6.83
N PHE A 81 7.46 -0.08 5.64
CA PHE A 81 7.05 0.59 4.40
C PHE A 81 5.62 1.14 4.46
N LEU A 82 4.66 0.37 4.98
CA LEU A 82 3.27 0.82 5.14
C LEU A 82 3.15 2.05 6.06
N VAL A 83 3.94 2.12 7.13
CA VAL A 83 3.94 3.28 8.04
C VAL A 83 4.49 4.51 7.32
N GLU A 84 5.64 4.39 6.66
CA GLU A 84 6.27 5.49 5.92
C GLU A 84 5.37 6.01 4.79
N ALA A 85 4.80 5.11 3.98
CA ALA A 85 3.91 5.48 2.88
C ALA A 85 2.65 6.21 3.38
N ARG A 86 2.06 5.78 4.50
CA ARG A 86 0.90 6.45 5.10
C ARG A 86 1.24 7.82 5.67
N GLN A 87 2.42 7.97 6.28
CA GLN A 87 2.90 9.26 6.76
C GLN A 87 3.10 10.24 5.62
N ALA A 88 3.70 9.78 4.51
CA ALA A 88 3.87 10.60 3.31
C ALA A 88 2.52 11.07 2.77
N LEU A 89 1.51 10.20 2.67
CA LEU A 89 0.16 10.57 2.21
C LEU A 89 -0.56 11.53 3.18
N SER A 90 -0.40 11.33 4.50
CA SER A 90 -1.03 12.20 5.51
C SER A 90 -0.44 13.61 5.53
N ALA A 91 0.86 13.75 5.22
CA ALA A 91 1.51 15.06 5.15
C ALA A 91 0.88 15.98 4.08
N PHE A 92 0.37 15.41 2.97
CA PHE A 92 -0.32 16.18 1.94
C PHE A 92 -1.74 16.62 2.34
N GLU A 93 -2.42 15.89 3.24
CA GLU A 93 -3.76 16.27 3.72
C GLU A 93 -3.71 17.43 4.74
N GLU A 94 -2.61 17.58 5.48
CA GLU A 94 -2.42 18.67 6.46
C GLU A 94 -2.00 20.00 5.83
N GLU A 95 -1.26 19.99 4.71
CA GLU A 95 -0.85 21.22 4.00
C GLU A 95 -2.02 21.91 3.27
N ASP A 96 -3.00 21.16 2.77
CA ASP A 96 -4.17 21.70 2.06
C ASP A 96 -5.15 22.43 3.00
N LEU A 97 -5.13 22.11 4.31
CA LEU A 97 -5.97 22.72 5.34
C LEU A 97 -5.39 24.00 5.96
N HIS A 98 -4.09 24.28 5.75
CA HIS A 98 -3.41 25.47 6.28
C HIS A 98 -3.18 26.57 5.22
N GLY A 99 -3.65 26.36 3.99
CA GLY A 99 -3.56 27.34 2.90
C GLY A 99 -4.60 28.47 2.94
N GLU A 100 -5.53 28.45 3.89
CA GLU A 100 -6.61 29.44 4.03
C GLU A 100 -6.66 30.09 5.42
N GLU A 101 -5.50 30.52 5.94
CA GLU A 101 -5.43 31.41 7.11
C GLU A 101 -4.51 32.62 6.85
N GLU A 102 -4.63 33.27 5.69
CA GLU A 102 -4.02 34.60 5.51
C GLU A 102 -4.99 35.50 4.73
N TYR A 103 -5.95 36.13 5.43
CA TYR A 103 -6.48 37.47 5.11
C TYR A 103 -7.39 37.94 6.26
N CYS A 104 -6.84 38.78 7.15
CA CYS A 104 -7.61 39.74 7.95
C CYS A 104 -6.75 40.99 8.16
#